data_AF-A0A8T5M1V2-F1
#
_entry.id   AF-A0A8T5M1V2-F1
#
_cell.length_a   1.000
_cell.length_b   1.000
_cell.length_c   1.000
_cell.angle_alpha   90.00
_cell.angle_beta   90.00
_cell.angle_gamma   90.00
#
_symmetry.space_group_name_H-M   'P 1'
#
loop_
_entity.id
_entity.type
_entity.pdbx_description
1 polymer ?
#
loop_
_entity_poly.entity_id
_entity_poly.type
_entity_poly.pdbx_seq_one_letter_code
_entity_poly.pdbx_strand_id
1 'polypeptide(L)'
;MVEQEPIDEMHALWQRLVKGLRILFQDHTHRDLKRSYGSECALVLLKEVPHQDLYLRLENGITLKSLCDLAEVLPALDEETFEKHTNKEKNNFSDWVRNVIGDKTLANKLDFLESQEDTARAVNVRVNWFKRRIS
;
A
#
# COMPACT_ATOMS: atom_id res chain seq x y z
N MET A 1 30.07 3.84 -26.71
CA MET A 1 28.86 4.67 -26.72
C MET A 1 27.76 3.84 -26.09
N VAL A 2 27.37 4.17 -24.87
CA VAL A 2 26.23 3.52 -24.20
C VAL A 2 25.03 4.39 -24.53
N GLU A 3 24.20 3.95 -25.46
CA GLU A 3 22.89 4.56 -25.72
C GLU A 3 22.00 4.23 -24.52
N GLN A 4 21.72 5.23 -23.69
CA GLN A 4 20.68 5.14 -22.68
C GLN A 4 19.35 5.38 -23.39
N GLU A 5 18.49 4.36 -23.43
CA GLU A 5 17.12 4.52 -23.89
C GLU A 5 16.25 5.28 -22.86
N PRO A 6 15.28 6.09 -23.31
CA PRO A 6 14.69 7.14 -22.48
C PRO A 6 13.60 6.60 -21.53
N ILE A 7 13.75 6.93 -20.25
CA ILE A 7 12.86 6.64 -19.11
C ILE A 7 11.39 7.06 -19.37
N ASP A 8 11.15 7.95 -20.33
CA ASP A 8 9.83 8.47 -20.71
C ASP A 8 8.92 7.42 -21.39
N GLU A 9 9.48 6.43 -22.08
CA GLU A 9 8.67 5.38 -22.72
C GLU A 9 8.08 4.40 -21.70
N MET A 10 8.82 4.07 -20.64
CA MET A 10 8.32 3.22 -19.56
C MET A 10 7.19 3.90 -18.77
N HIS A 11 7.27 5.21 -18.53
CA HIS A 11 6.21 5.95 -17.85
C HIS A 11 4.94 6.05 -18.70
N ALA A 12 5.09 6.25 -20.02
CA ALA A 12 3.98 6.23 -20.97
C ALA A 12 3.35 4.85 -21.15
N LEU A 13 4.14 3.78 -21.05
CA LEU A 13 3.67 2.40 -21.08
C LEU A 13 2.91 2.03 -19.80
N TRP A 14 3.32 2.52 -18.63
CA TRP A 14 2.56 2.39 -17.38
C TRP A 14 1.20 3.11 -17.46
N GLN A 15 1.16 4.33 -18.00
CA GLN A 15 -0.10 5.06 -18.21
C GLN A 15 -1.06 4.36 -19.21
N ARG A 16 -0.52 3.63 -20.19
CA ARG A 16 -1.30 2.85 -21.18
C ARG A 16 -1.78 1.50 -20.63
N LEU A 17 -0.96 0.81 -19.83
CA LEU A 17 -1.33 -0.46 -19.20
C LEU A 17 -2.42 -0.27 -18.12
N VAL A 18 -2.36 0.81 -17.34
CA VAL A 18 -3.40 1.15 -16.35
C VAL A 18 -4.71 1.60 -17.02
N LYS A 19 -4.66 2.27 -18.19
CA LYS A 19 -5.86 2.62 -18.97
C LYS A 19 -6.52 1.42 -19.67
N GLY A 20 -5.79 0.33 -19.92
CA GLY A 20 -6.29 -0.88 -20.58
C GLY A 20 -6.98 -1.90 -19.66
N LEU A 21 -6.76 -1.81 -18.33
CA LEU A 21 -7.34 -2.70 -17.32
C LEU A 21 -8.67 -2.17 -16.73
N ARG A 22 -9.43 -1.40 -17.51
CA ARG A 22 -10.72 -0.82 -17.14
C ARG A 22 -11.92 -1.79 -17.30
N ILE A 23 -11.67 -3.11 -17.39
CA ILE A 23 -12.71 -4.13 -17.62
C ILE A 23 -12.56 -5.38 -16.71
N LEU A 24 -11.96 -5.25 -15.51
CA LEU A 24 -12.05 -6.31 -14.49
C LEU A 24 -12.54 -5.85 -13.12
N PHE A 25 -12.79 -4.56 -12.93
CA PHE A 25 -13.45 -4.05 -11.71
C PHE A 25 -14.66 -3.22 -12.11
N GLN A 26 -15.69 -3.89 -12.61
CA GLN A 26 -17.03 -3.31 -12.57
C GLN A 26 -17.50 -3.27 -11.11
N ASP A 27 -17.61 -2.04 -10.64
CA ASP A 27 -18.47 -1.55 -9.57
C ASP A 27 -19.52 -2.59 -9.12
N HIS A 28 -19.22 -3.29 -8.02
CA HIS A 28 -20.23 -3.92 -7.19
C HIS A 28 -20.30 -3.09 -5.93
N THR A 29 -21.15 -2.07 -6.03
CA THR A 29 -21.94 -1.45 -4.96
C THR A 29 -21.38 -1.66 -3.55
N HIS A 30 -20.92 -0.55 -3.00
CA HIS A 30 -20.83 -0.22 -1.58
C HIS A 30 -21.86 -1.00 -0.72
N ARG A 31 -21.50 -2.23 -0.29
CA ARG A 31 -22.27 -3.01 0.67
C ARG A 31 -21.33 -3.24 1.84
N ASP A 32 -21.50 -2.39 2.84
CA ASP A 32 -20.87 -2.41 4.16
C ASP A 32 -20.01 -3.66 4.45
N LEU A 33 -18.68 -3.49 4.38
CA LEU A 33 -17.66 -4.40 4.93
C LEU A 33 -17.76 -4.54 6.47
N LYS A 34 -18.88 -4.13 7.08
CA LYS A 34 -19.21 -4.36 8.49
C LYS A 34 -19.48 -5.82 8.82
N ARG A 35 -19.73 -6.68 7.82
CA ARG A 35 -19.83 -8.14 8.03
C ARG A 35 -18.52 -8.81 7.65
N SER A 36 -17.61 -8.83 8.62
CA SER A 36 -16.56 -9.84 8.78
C SER A 36 -15.80 -10.21 7.51
N TYR A 37 -14.63 -9.59 7.30
CA TYR A 37 -13.51 -10.38 6.80
C TYR A 37 -13.41 -11.62 7.69
N GLY A 38 -13.77 -12.80 7.15
CA GLY A 38 -13.50 -14.06 7.80
C GLY A 38 -11.99 -14.19 8.08
N SER A 39 -11.59 -15.12 8.95
CA SER A 39 -10.18 -15.39 9.26
C SER A 39 -9.32 -15.53 8.00
N GLU A 40 -9.87 -16.13 6.94
CA GLU A 40 -9.21 -16.32 5.65
C GLU A 40 -8.84 -15.00 4.96
N CYS A 41 -9.75 -14.02 4.90
CA CYS A 41 -9.44 -12.73 4.28
C CYS A 41 -8.45 -11.91 5.12
N ALA A 42 -8.53 -12.01 6.45
CA ALA A 42 -7.53 -11.39 7.34
C ALA A 42 -6.13 -11.96 7.05
N LEU A 43 -6.03 -13.27 6.83
CA LEU A 43 -4.78 -13.96 6.53
C LEU A 43 -4.22 -13.56 5.16
N VAL A 44 -5.07 -13.34 4.16
CA VAL A 44 -4.63 -12.81 2.85
C VAL A 44 -4.01 -11.41 2.98
N LEU A 45 -4.59 -10.52 3.79
CA LEU A 45 -4.11 -9.14 3.96
C LEU A 45 -2.79 -9.03 4.74
N LEU A 46 -2.43 -10.05 5.51
CA LEU A 46 -1.17 -10.11 6.26
C LEU A 46 -0.05 -10.82 5.51
N LYS A 47 -0.35 -11.53 4.43
CA LYS A 47 0.65 -12.24 3.62
C LYS A 47 1.50 -11.27 2.82
N GLU A 48 2.69 -11.75 2.46
CA GLU A 48 3.52 -11.08 1.46
C GLU A 48 2.78 -11.01 0.11
N VAL A 49 2.98 -9.89 -0.57
CA VAL A 49 2.53 -9.67 -1.94
C VAL A 49 3.30 -10.66 -2.84
N PRO A 50 2.61 -11.41 -3.72
CA PRO A 50 3.24 -12.50 -4.47
C PRO A 50 4.16 -12.03 -5.60
N HIS A 51 3.89 -10.86 -6.19
CA HIS A 51 4.66 -10.32 -7.31
C HIS A 51 5.57 -9.18 -6.85
N GLN A 52 6.87 -9.32 -7.12
CA GLN A 52 7.90 -8.36 -6.67
C GLN A 52 7.74 -6.97 -7.30
N ASP A 53 7.12 -6.88 -8.47
CA ASP A 53 6.83 -5.61 -9.16
C ASP A 53 5.78 -4.78 -8.43
N LEU A 54 5.06 -5.37 -7.47
CA LEU A 54 4.06 -4.71 -6.64
C LEU A 54 4.61 -4.31 -5.26
N TYR A 55 5.89 -4.54 -4.98
CA TYR A 55 6.50 -4.11 -3.72
C TYR A 55 6.64 -2.59 -3.67
N LEU A 56 6.46 -2.02 -2.46
CA LEU A 56 6.73 -0.61 -2.23
C LEU A 56 8.22 -0.45 -1.89
N ARG A 57 8.95 0.24 -2.76
CA ARG A 57 10.38 0.52 -2.59
C ARG A 57 10.56 1.92 -2.02
N LEU A 58 11.25 2.01 -0.89
CA LEU A 58 11.61 3.27 -0.25
C LEU A 58 12.97 3.75 -0.78
N GLU A 59 13.21 5.06 -0.74
CA GLU A 59 14.44 5.66 -1.26
C GLU A 59 15.71 5.21 -0.51
N ASN A 60 15.58 4.85 0.76
CA ASN A 60 16.67 4.30 1.58
C ASN A 60 16.99 2.82 1.27
N GLY A 61 16.38 2.25 0.22
CA GLY A 61 16.63 0.88 -0.24
C GLY A 61 15.76 -0.18 0.44
N ILE A 62 14.97 0.19 1.46
CA ILE A 62 14.03 -0.72 2.10
C ILE A 62 12.91 -1.08 1.11
N THR A 63 12.51 -2.35 1.10
CA THR A 63 11.42 -2.84 0.26
C THR A 63 10.35 -3.47 1.13
N LEU A 64 9.13 -2.97 1.04
CA LEU A 64 7.96 -3.45 1.78
C LEU A 64 7.18 -4.43 0.91
N LYS A 65 6.99 -5.64 1.44
CA LYS A 65 6.33 -6.76 0.76
C LYS A 65 4.98 -7.08 1.36
N SER A 66 4.71 -6.63 2.59
CA SER A 66 3.48 -6.94 3.30
C SER A 66 3.02 -5.78 4.18
N LEU A 67 1.77 -5.85 4.66
CA LEU A 67 1.28 -4.90 5.65
C LEU A 67 2.02 -5.04 7.00
N CYS A 68 2.56 -6.23 7.31
CA CYS A 68 3.38 -6.44 8.49
C CYS A 68 4.71 -5.68 8.37
N ASP A 69 5.38 -5.75 7.22
CA ASP A 69 6.63 -5.03 6.96
C ASP A 69 6.43 -3.53 7.16
N LEU A 70 5.31 -2.98 6.64
CA LEU A 70 4.97 -1.57 6.83
C LEU A 70 4.81 -1.23 8.32
N ALA A 71 4.19 -2.10 9.11
CA ALA A 71 3.98 -1.90 10.55
C ALA A 71 5.31 -1.92 11.34
N GLU A 72 6.27 -2.73 10.90
CA GLU A 72 7.59 -2.90 11.51
C GLU A 72 8.55 -1.77 11.13
N VAL A 73 8.53 -1.33 9.87
CA VAL A 73 9.44 -0.31 9.34
C VAL A 73 9.02 1.11 9.75
N LEU A 74 7.72 1.43 9.71
CA LEU A 74 7.25 2.80 9.96
C LEU A 74 7.75 3.44 11.26
N PRO A 75 7.77 2.76 12.43
CA PRO A 75 8.26 3.36 13.67
C PRO A 75 9.74 3.75 13.68
N ALA A 76 10.55 3.13 12.83
CA ALA A 76 12.00 3.32 12.77
C ALA A 76 12.48 3.99 11.46
N LEU A 77 11.54 4.34 10.57
CA LEU A 77 11.84 5.02 9.33
C LEU A 77 12.38 6.43 9.64
N ASP A 78 13.39 6.88 8.89
CA ASP A 78 13.84 8.25 9.01
C ASP A 78 12.78 9.23 8.46
N GLU A 79 12.66 10.39 9.10
CA GLU A 79 11.64 11.40 8.77
C GLU A 79 11.78 11.89 7.32
N GLU A 80 13.01 12.04 6.83
CA GLU A 80 13.28 12.44 5.44
C GLU A 80 12.68 11.44 4.44
N THR A 81 12.91 10.13 4.62
CA THR A 81 12.34 9.10 3.75
C THR A 81 10.82 9.04 3.87
N PHE A 82 10.26 9.28 5.06
CA PHE A 82 8.81 9.34 5.26
C PHE A 82 8.18 10.49 4.46
N GLU A 83 8.69 11.72 4.61
CA GLU A 83 8.17 12.92 3.94
C GLU A 83 8.22 12.83 2.42
N LYS A 84 9.21 12.14 1.85
CA LYS A 84 9.27 11.91 0.40
C LYS A 84 8.16 11.01 -0.12
N HIS A 85 7.49 10.27 0.75
CA HIS A 85 6.42 9.33 0.40
C HIS A 85 5.06 9.80 0.89
N THR A 86 5.02 10.80 1.75
CA THR A 86 3.79 11.43 2.24
C THR A 86 3.90 12.95 2.11
N ASN A 87 3.07 13.52 1.25
CA ASN A 87 2.87 14.96 1.17
C ASN A 87 1.37 15.27 1.19
N LYS A 88 1.04 16.57 1.20
CA LYS A 88 -0.34 17.06 1.30
C LYS A 88 -1.26 16.62 0.15
N GLU A 89 -0.71 16.20 -0.98
CA GLU A 89 -1.46 15.80 -2.17
C GLU A 89 -1.42 14.29 -2.40
N LYS A 90 -0.41 13.60 -1.87
CA LYS A 90 -0.14 12.19 -2.16
C LYS A 90 0.46 11.46 -0.98
N ASN A 91 -0.09 10.28 -0.69
CA ASN A 91 0.46 9.34 0.28
C ASN A 91 0.71 7.99 -0.41
N ASN A 92 1.98 7.69 -0.73
CA ASN A 92 2.38 6.45 -1.39
C ASN A 92 2.01 5.21 -0.56
N PHE A 93 2.05 5.30 0.78
CA PHE A 93 1.64 4.19 1.66
C PHE A 93 0.14 3.93 1.52
N SER A 94 -0.68 4.99 1.49
CA SER A 94 -2.12 4.86 1.24
C SER A 94 -2.41 4.23 -0.12
N ASP A 95 -1.80 4.73 -1.19
CA ASP A 95 -1.97 4.21 -2.54
C ASP A 95 -1.59 2.72 -2.64
N TRP A 96 -0.47 2.34 -2.03
CA TRP A 96 -0.01 0.96 -2.00
C TRP A 96 -0.96 0.06 -1.21
N VAL A 97 -1.39 0.49 -0.01
CA VAL A 97 -2.36 -0.25 0.80
C VAL A 97 -3.70 -0.40 0.07
N ARG A 98 -4.14 0.62 -0.68
CA ARG A 98 -5.38 0.60 -1.45
C ARG A 98 -5.33 -0.34 -2.64
N ASN A 99 -4.29 -0.22 -3.45
CA ASN A 99 -4.24 -0.80 -4.79
C ASN A 99 -3.53 -2.16 -4.83
N VAL A 100 -2.61 -2.41 -3.88
CA VAL A 100 -1.84 -3.66 -3.81
C VAL A 100 -2.35 -4.54 -2.67
N ILE A 101 -2.42 -4.02 -1.44
CA ILE A 101 -2.88 -4.81 -0.29
C ILE A 101 -4.41 -5.00 -0.34
N GLY A 102 -5.15 -3.98 -0.76
CA GLY A 102 -6.61 -4.02 -0.87
C GLY A 102 -7.37 -3.60 0.40
N ASP A 103 -6.69 -3.15 1.46
CA ASP A 103 -7.34 -2.67 2.68
C ASP A 103 -7.77 -1.20 2.56
N LYS A 104 -8.88 -0.98 1.86
CA LYS A 104 -9.46 0.35 1.62
C LYS A 104 -9.77 1.12 2.92
N THR A 105 -10.10 0.40 4.01
CA THR A 105 -10.38 1.04 5.30
C THR A 105 -9.13 1.68 5.88
N LEU A 106 -8.01 0.95 5.85
CA LEU A 106 -6.74 1.52 6.29
C LEU A 106 -6.27 2.61 5.34
N ALA A 107 -6.29 2.38 4.02
CA ALA A 107 -5.86 3.38 3.05
C ALA A 107 -6.60 4.72 3.21
N ASN A 108 -7.93 4.70 3.27
CA ASN A 108 -8.73 5.91 3.51
C ASN A 108 -8.34 6.63 4.80
N LYS A 109 -7.88 5.91 5.83
CA LYS A 109 -7.39 6.53 7.05
C LYS A 109 -6.03 7.18 6.84
N LEU A 110 -5.12 6.52 6.11
CA LEU A 110 -3.77 7.02 5.85
C LEU A 110 -3.76 8.30 4.99
N ASP A 111 -4.75 8.50 4.12
CA ASP A 111 -4.88 9.72 3.30
C ASP A 111 -4.89 11.02 4.11
N PHE A 112 -5.33 10.96 5.38
CA PHE A 112 -5.47 12.14 6.25
C PHE A 112 -4.40 12.24 7.34
N LEU A 113 -3.43 11.34 7.36
CA LEU A 113 -2.37 11.34 8.37
C LEU A 113 -1.12 12.01 7.81
N GLU A 114 -0.70 13.08 8.47
CA GLU A 114 0.52 13.83 8.10
C GLU A 114 1.74 13.39 8.92
N SER A 115 1.51 12.78 10.10
CA SER A 115 2.58 12.35 11.00
C SER A 115 2.96 10.88 10.76
N GLN A 116 4.27 10.62 10.76
CA GLN A 116 4.83 9.27 10.77
C GLN A 116 4.31 8.46 11.97
N GLU A 117 4.23 9.07 13.15
CA GLU A 117 3.79 8.38 14.37
C GLU A 117 2.33 7.94 14.26
N ASP A 118 1.44 8.82 13.79
CA ASP A 118 0.03 8.51 13.62
C ASP A 118 -0.18 7.45 12.53
N THR A 119 0.61 7.52 11.46
CA THR A 119 0.62 6.53 10.37
C THR A 119 1.03 5.17 10.93
N ALA A 120 2.15 5.09 11.65
CA ALA A 120 2.65 3.87 12.28
C ALA A 120 1.62 3.27 13.25
N ARG A 121 0.97 4.11 14.05
CA ARG A 121 -0.08 3.71 14.99
C ARG A 121 -1.30 3.14 14.26
N ALA A 122 -1.75 3.81 13.19
CA ALA A 122 -2.90 3.37 12.41
C ALA A 122 -2.67 2.00 11.76
N VAL A 123 -1.49 1.78 11.17
CA VAL A 123 -1.09 0.50 10.58
C VAL A 123 -1.01 -0.59 11.66
N ASN A 124 -0.34 -0.33 12.78
CA ASN A 124 -0.19 -1.30 13.87
C ASN A 124 -1.54 -1.74 14.47
N VAL A 125 -2.44 -0.79 14.72
CA VAL A 125 -3.81 -1.11 15.20
C VAL A 125 -4.52 -2.03 14.21
N ARG A 126 -4.37 -1.77 12.90
CA ARG A 126 -5.03 -2.56 11.87
C ARG A 126 -4.45 -3.97 11.75
N VAL A 127 -3.12 -4.10 11.75
CA VAL A 127 -2.43 -5.40 11.72
C VAL A 127 -2.81 -6.24 12.95
N ASN A 128 -2.79 -5.65 14.14
CA ASN A 128 -3.16 -6.35 15.37
C ASN A 128 -4.64 -6.78 15.37
N TRP A 129 -5.52 -5.97 14.78
CA TRP A 129 -6.92 -6.36 14.59
C TRP A 129 -7.07 -7.61 13.71
N PHE A 130 -6.28 -7.75 12.64
CA PHE A 130 -6.27 -8.95 11.81
C PHE A 130 -5.66 -10.15 12.54
N LYS A 131 -4.52 -9.99 13.22
CA LYS A 131 -3.84 -11.06 13.97
C LYS A 131 -4.77 -11.72 14.99
N ARG A 132 -5.56 -10.92 15.72
CA ARG A 132 -6.54 -11.40 16.72
C ARG A 132 -7.72 -12.21 16.16
N ARG A 133 -7.94 -12.21 14.84
CA ARG A 133 -9.03 -12.92 14.18
C ARG A 133 -8.58 -14.21 13.49
N ILE A 134 -7.26 -14.39 13.39
CA ILE A 134 -6.62 -15.59 12.85
C ILE A 134 -6.16 -16.50 14.00
N SER A 135 -5.74 -15.90 15.13
CA SER A 135 -5.49 -16.59 16.40
C SER A 135 -6.78 -17.03 17.07
#